data_AF-A0A5B8TZH3-F1
#
_entry.id   AF-A0A5B8TZH3-F1
#
_cell.length_a   1.000
_cell.length_b   1.000
_cell.length_c   1.000
_cell.angle_alpha   90.00
_cell.angle_beta   90.00
_cell.angle_gamma   90.00
#
_symmetry.space_group_name_H-M   'P 1'
#
loop_
_entity.id
_entity.type
_entity.pdbx_description
1 polymer ?
#
loop_
_entity_poly.entity_id
_entity_poly.type
_entity_poly.pdbx_seq_one_letter_code
_entity_poly.pdbx_strand_id
1 'polypeptide(L)'
;MFRSEERSEPASIPNLSDRHLRTRGLVRSPEERADAVLASPRPPPPRWRSTRRDPVVSPEGTPSEPRSPACAPRSHLYAPGDRADLVEKALAGEADVVVADLEDAVPADRKDRARAYVVALLGEHPGGRLHVRVNAVGTPAGRADLAALAGAPATTIRLPKVDGPEVVREAAVLLRAGGGRRLSCLLESALGVERAPEIARAHPSVAAIALGEADLRADLGVAAGAADAGLAHARGRCVLSARAAGLPAPVQSVFTDVRDLDGLARSTRAGRDAGFFGRSAVHPRQVPVINAAFTPTADELADARALVDALVRGDGNTLLADGRYVDRAVVELARRTLAWDDPTPETEEAR
;
A
#
# COMPACT_ATOMS: atom_id res chain seq x y z
N MET A 1 -15.44 -26.36 -71.07
CA MET A 1 -14.08 -26.83 -70.74
C MET A 1 -14.02 -26.91 -69.22
N PHE A 2 -14.18 -28.13 -68.69
CA PHE A 2 -14.29 -28.48 -67.27
C PHE A 2 -12.91 -28.78 -66.65
N ARG A 3 -12.76 -28.52 -65.34
CA ARG A 3 -12.04 -29.26 -64.27
C ARG A 3 -11.85 -28.27 -63.11
N SER A 4 -12.47 -28.35 -61.92
CA SER A 4 -12.67 -29.42 -60.91
C SER A 4 -11.36 -30.00 -60.38
N GLU A 5 -10.94 -29.55 -59.19
CA GLU A 5 -10.13 -30.35 -58.27
C GLU A 5 -10.56 -29.99 -56.83
N GLU A 6 -11.09 -31.01 -56.16
CA GLU A 6 -11.59 -31.05 -54.79
C GLU A 6 -10.44 -30.88 -53.78
N ARG A 7 -10.68 -30.11 -52.72
CA ARG A 7 -9.84 -30.13 -51.51
C ARG A 7 -10.45 -31.12 -50.52
N SER A 8 -9.62 -32.07 -50.11
CA SER A 8 -9.89 -33.13 -49.14
C SER A 8 -10.07 -32.59 -47.71
N GLU A 9 -11.08 -33.12 -47.01
CA GLU A 9 -11.30 -32.96 -45.57
C GLU A 9 -10.27 -33.75 -44.74
N PRO A 10 -9.84 -33.26 -43.56
CA PRO A 10 -9.02 -34.04 -42.64
C PRO A 10 -9.87 -34.98 -41.76
N ALA A 11 -9.46 -36.24 -41.70
CA ALA A 11 -10.10 -37.32 -40.97
C ALA A 11 -10.01 -37.18 -39.43
N SER A 12 -11.13 -37.51 -38.77
CA SER A 12 -11.31 -37.61 -37.32
C SER A 12 -10.42 -38.68 -36.67
N ILE A 13 -9.77 -38.31 -35.57
CA ILE A 13 -8.98 -39.20 -34.71
C ILE A 13 -9.92 -39.87 -33.67
N PRO A 14 -10.01 -41.21 -33.58
CA PRO A 14 -10.85 -41.87 -32.60
C PRO A 14 -10.21 -41.96 -31.20
N ASN A 15 -11.07 -41.75 -30.21
CA ASN A 15 -10.86 -41.83 -28.76
C ASN A 15 -10.44 -43.25 -28.33
N LEU A 16 -9.26 -43.38 -27.69
CA LEU A 16 -8.77 -44.64 -27.12
C LEU A 16 -9.05 -44.66 -25.61
N SER A 17 -10.21 -45.21 -25.26
CA SER A 17 -10.53 -45.64 -23.91
C SER A 17 -9.78 -46.93 -23.56
N ASP A 18 -8.91 -46.81 -22.55
CA ASP A 18 -8.74 -47.71 -21.41
C ASP A 18 -9.01 -49.23 -21.63
N ARG A 19 -8.01 -49.96 -22.15
CA ARG A 19 -7.84 -51.38 -21.82
C ARG A 19 -6.47 -51.93 -22.27
N HIS A 20 -5.83 -52.63 -21.33
CA HIS A 20 -4.61 -53.44 -21.44
C HIS A 20 -3.30 -52.70 -21.18
N LEU A 21 -2.86 -52.73 -19.91
CA LEU A 21 -1.53 -53.21 -19.51
C LEU A 21 -1.55 -53.48 -17.99
N ARG A 22 -2.30 -54.51 -17.57
CA ARG A 22 -2.04 -55.22 -16.30
C ARG A 22 -1.13 -56.41 -16.65
N THR A 23 0.17 -56.26 -16.45
CA THR A 23 1.12 -57.35 -16.09
C THR A 23 2.54 -56.77 -16.02
N ARG A 24 2.88 -56.22 -14.84
CA ARG A 24 4.20 -56.22 -14.19
C ARG A 24 4.01 -55.53 -12.84
N GLY A 25 4.06 -56.30 -11.76
CA GLY A 25 3.58 -55.93 -10.43
C GLY A 25 4.32 -54.76 -9.79
N LEU A 26 3.80 -53.54 -9.99
CA LEU A 26 4.21 -52.35 -9.23
C LEU A 26 3.14 -51.23 -9.27
N VAL A 27 1.87 -51.55 -9.03
CA VAL A 27 0.85 -50.54 -8.71
C VAL A 27 -0.14 -51.13 -7.70
N ARG A 28 -0.08 -50.66 -6.44
CA ARG A 28 -1.12 -50.95 -5.42
C ARG A 28 -2.42 -50.26 -5.79
N SER A 29 -3.55 -50.91 -5.51
CA SER A 29 -4.88 -50.39 -5.79
C SER A 29 -5.14 -49.07 -5.02
N PRO A 30 -6.07 -48.21 -5.48
CA PRO A 30 -6.44 -46.99 -4.76
C PRO A 30 -6.92 -47.24 -3.31
N GLU A 31 -7.57 -48.38 -3.07
CA GLU A 31 -8.07 -48.79 -1.75
C GLU A 31 -6.92 -49.22 -0.82
N GLU A 32 -5.92 -49.95 -1.33
CA GLU A 32 -4.72 -50.34 -0.56
C GLU A 32 -3.82 -49.14 -0.20
N ARG A 33 -3.93 -48.02 -0.94
CA ARG A 33 -3.26 -46.75 -0.60
C ARG A 33 -3.98 -45.99 0.51
N ALA A 34 -5.29 -46.13 0.63
CA ALA A 34 -6.07 -45.47 1.67
C ALA A 34 -5.81 -46.08 3.05
N ASP A 35 -5.73 -47.41 3.14
CA ASP A 35 -5.50 -48.11 4.41
C ASP A 35 -4.06 -47.93 4.96
N ALA A 36 -3.06 -47.78 4.08
CA ALA A 36 -1.68 -47.51 4.50
C ALA A 36 -1.48 -46.08 5.06
N VAL A 37 -2.33 -45.12 4.69
CA VAL A 37 -2.29 -43.74 5.21
C VAL A 37 -2.93 -43.64 6.59
N LEU A 38 -3.82 -44.56 6.95
CA LEU A 38 -4.54 -44.58 8.23
C LEU A 38 -3.79 -45.29 9.36
N ALA A 39 -2.76 -46.09 9.06
CA ALA A 39 -2.02 -46.89 10.05
C ALA A 39 -0.69 -46.27 10.53
N SER A 40 -0.35 -45.04 10.12
CA SER A 40 0.89 -44.37 10.57
C SER A 40 0.61 -43.41 11.73
N PRO A 41 1.39 -43.46 12.84
CA PRO A 41 1.23 -42.50 13.94
C PRO A 41 1.49 -41.08 13.43
N ARG A 42 0.47 -40.22 13.54
CA ARG A 42 0.59 -38.80 13.16
C ARG A 42 1.62 -38.11 14.07
N PRO A 43 2.61 -37.39 13.52
CA PRO A 43 3.48 -36.55 14.35
C PRO A 43 2.63 -35.48 15.04
N PRO A 44 2.98 -35.07 16.28
CA PRO A 44 2.25 -34.01 16.96
C PRO A 44 2.31 -32.71 16.13
N PRO A 45 1.25 -31.88 16.15
CA PRO A 45 1.24 -30.62 15.41
C PRO A 45 2.41 -29.73 15.88
N PRO A 46 3.05 -28.97 14.98
CA PRO A 46 4.11 -28.06 15.37
C PRO A 46 3.55 -27.06 16.39
N ARG A 47 4.17 -27.02 17.58
CA ARG A 47 3.91 -25.95 18.54
C ARG A 47 4.41 -24.66 17.91
N TRP A 48 3.48 -23.82 17.47
CA TRP A 48 3.77 -22.45 17.08
C TRP A 48 4.25 -21.69 18.33
N ARG A 49 5.55 -21.71 18.60
CA ARG A 49 6.16 -20.70 19.47
C ARG A 49 6.09 -19.40 18.72
N SER A 50 5.32 -18.43 19.24
CA SER A 50 5.47 -17.05 18.80
C SER A 50 6.87 -16.60 19.16
N THR A 51 7.80 -16.67 18.22
CA THR A 51 9.06 -15.93 18.32
C THR A 51 8.73 -14.48 17.99
N ARG A 52 8.14 -13.77 18.96
CA ARG A 52 8.43 -12.34 19.06
C ARG A 52 9.94 -12.27 19.24
N ARG A 53 10.67 -11.93 18.17
CA ARG A 53 12.02 -11.41 18.36
C ARG A 53 11.84 -10.06 19.00
N ASP A 54 12.41 -9.91 20.18
CA ASP A 54 12.62 -8.59 20.77
C ASP A 54 13.36 -7.73 19.74
N PRO A 55 12.99 -6.45 19.58
CA PRO A 55 13.66 -5.58 18.65
C PRO A 55 15.15 -5.52 19.00
N VAL A 56 16.01 -5.71 17.98
CA VAL A 56 17.44 -5.48 18.09
C VAL A 56 17.63 -4.00 18.41
N VAL A 57 17.94 -3.70 19.67
CA VAL A 57 18.35 -2.37 20.11
C VAL A 57 19.78 -2.18 19.63
N SER A 58 19.96 -1.43 18.54
CA SER A 58 21.24 -0.77 18.28
C SER A 58 21.33 0.45 19.21
N PRO A 59 22.47 0.71 19.85
CA PRO A 59 22.64 1.91 20.65
C PRO A 59 22.79 3.11 19.70
N GLU A 60 22.18 4.23 20.08
CA GLU A 60 22.22 5.56 19.44
C GLU A 60 21.24 5.79 18.28
N GLY A 61 20.19 6.54 18.62
CA GLY A 61 19.12 7.00 17.74
C GLY A 61 17.78 6.52 18.23
N THR A 62 17.10 7.32 19.06
CA THR A 62 15.68 7.08 19.40
C THR A 62 14.89 6.93 18.10
N PRO A 63 14.31 5.75 17.82
CA PRO A 63 13.37 5.64 16.72
C PRO A 63 12.22 6.58 17.05
N SER A 64 11.90 7.53 16.15
CA SER A 64 10.66 8.30 16.29
C SER A 64 9.52 7.29 16.41
N GLU A 65 8.80 7.30 17.54
CA GLU A 65 7.69 6.38 17.76
C GLU A 65 6.74 6.40 16.55
N PRO A 66 6.17 5.25 16.15
CA PRO A 66 5.13 5.25 15.14
C PRO A 66 3.99 6.11 15.68
N ARG A 67 3.74 7.25 15.00
CA ARG A 67 2.59 8.11 15.27
C ARG A 67 1.35 7.23 15.43
N SER A 68 0.55 7.49 16.47
CA SER A 68 -0.75 6.83 16.69
C SER A 68 -1.55 6.80 15.38
N PRO A 69 -2.35 5.75 15.13
CA PRO A 69 -3.17 5.62 13.91
C PRO A 69 -4.09 6.82 13.64
N ALA A 70 -4.38 7.62 14.67
CA ALA A 70 -5.05 8.91 14.63
C ALA A 70 -4.33 10.03 13.85
N CYS A 71 -3.02 9.90 13.63
CA CYS A 71 -2.15 10.97 13.12
C CYS A 71 -1.52 10.61 11.75
N ALA A 72 -2.05 9.58 11.08
CA ALA A 72 -1.63 9.21 9.75
C ALA A 72 -2.36 10.09 8.70
N PRO A 73 -1.65 10.72 7.74
CA PRO A 73 -2.25 11.69 6.82
C PRO A 73 -3.25 11.04 5.85
N ARG A 74 -4.50 11.50 5.88
CA ARG A 74 -5.63 11.03 5.07
C ARG A 74 -5.52 11.46 3.63
N SER A 75 -5.08 12.68 3.38
CA SER A 75 -5.01 13.27 2.04
C SER A 75 -3.58 13.62 1.64
N HIS A 76 -3.21 13.20 0.43
CA HIS A 76 -1.89 13.44 -0.17
C HIS A 76 -2.10 14.20 -1.48
N LEU A 77 -2.08 15.53 -1.44
CA LEU A 77 -2.37 16.36 -2.61
C LEU A 77 -1.10 16.54 -3.46
N TYR A 78 -1.12 16.04 -4.69
CA TYR A 78 -0.07 16.31 -5.66
C TYR A 78 -0.14 17.75 -6.16
N ALA A 79 1.03 18.39 -6.26
CA ALA A 79 1.20 19.69 -6.89
C ALA A 79 2.48 19.68 -7.77
N PRO A 80 2.45 20.20 -9.01
CA PRO A 80 3.62 20.22 -9.88
C PRO A 80 4.75 21.06 -9.29
N GLY A 81 5.95 20.50 -9.18
CA GLY A 81 7.11 21.17 -8.58
C GLY A 81 7.64 22.35 -9.40
N ASP A 82 7.27 22.49 -10.67
CA ASP A 82 7.58 23.66 -11.50
C ASP A 82 6.57 24.81 -11.33
N ARG A 83 5.53 24.62 -10.52
CA ARG A 83 4.43 25.57 -10.29
C ARG A 83 4.38 26.02 -8.84
N ALA A 84 5.26 26.95 -8.49
CA ALA A 84 5.37 27.50 -7.13
C ALA A 84 4.01 27.97 -6.58
N ASP A 85 3.24 28.70 -7.39
CA ASP A 85 1.90 29.18 -7.08
C ASP A 85 0.93 28.06 -6.64
N LEU A 86 1.03 26.88 -7.26
CA LEU A 86 0.18 25.75 -6.94
C LEU A 86 0.65 24.99 -5.70
N VAL A 87 1.96 24.85 -5.51
CA VAL A 87 2.54 24.19 -4.33
C VAL A 87 2.26 25.00 -3.07
N GLU A 88 2.50 26.32 -3.10
CA GLU A 88 2.20 27.22 -1.98
C GLU A 88 0.71 27.23 -1.63
N LYS A 89 -0.16 27.30 -2.65
CA LYS A 89 -1.61 27.20 -2.45
C LYS A 89 -2.02 25.87 -1.84
N ALA A 90 -1.39 24.76 -2.24
CA ALA A 90 -1.65 23.45 -1.66
C ALA A 90 -1.22 23.38 -0.19
N LEU A 91 -0.06 23.97 0.15
CA LEU A 91 0.47 24.00 1.52
C LEU A 91 -0.39 24.85 2.46
N ALA A 92 -0.98 25.93 1.95
CA ALA A 92 -1.96 26.76 2.66
C ALA A 92 -3.35 26.11 2.76
N GLY A 93 -3.59 25.00 2.05
CA GLY A 93 -4.86 24.29 2.04
C GLY A 93 -4.99 23.23 3.13
N GLU A 94 -6.12 22.53 3.10
CA GLU A 94 -6.55 21.51 4.08
C GLU A 94 -5.96 20.11 3.85
N ALA A 95 -5.04 19.96 2.89
CA ALA A 95 -4.40 18.67 2.65
C ALA A 95 -3.52 18.31 3.84
N ASP A 96 -3.64 17.08 4.35
CA ASP A 96 -2.79 16.64 5.46
C ASP A 96 -1.32 16.61 5.00
N VAL A 97 -1.08 16.21 3.75
CA VAL A 97 0.22 16.21 3.07
C VAL A 97 0.11 16.82 1.68
N VAL A 98 1.13 17.60 1.29
CA VAL A 98 1.35 18.06 -0.08
C VAL A 98 2.53 17.30 -0.67
N VAL A 99 2.34 16.71 -1.85
CA VAL A 99 3.39 16.01 -2.59
C VAL A 99 3.84 16.91 -3.75
N ALA A 100 4.97 17.58 -3.58
CA ALA A 100 5.61 18.30 -4.67
C ALA A 100 6.15 17.28 -5.69
N ASP A 101 5.63 17.34 -6.91
CA ASP A 101 5.94 16.37 -7.95
C ASP A 101 7.04 16.86 -8.88
N LEU A 102 8.12 16.10 -9.02
CA LEU A 102 9.20 16.36 -9.96
C LEU A 102 9.13 15.46 -11.21
N GLU A 103 8.19 14.52 -11.26
CA GLU A 103 8.11 13.49 -12.29
C GLU A 103 7.09 13.85 -13.39
N ASP A 104 5.97 13.12 -13.50
CA ASP A 104 5.08 13.22 -14.67
C ASP A 104 4.38 14.58 -14.80
N ALA A 105 4.19 15.33 -13.72
CA ALA A 105 3.61 16.67 -13.78
C ALA A 105 4.60 17.75 -14.27
N VAL A 106 5.88 17.43 -14.43
CA VAL A 106 6.93 18.39 -14.77
C VAL A 106 7.55 18.09 -16.14
N PRO A 107 7.42 19.00 -17.11
CA PRO A 107 8.10 18.90 -18.41
C PRO A 107 9.63 18.75 -18.27
N ALA A 108 10.24 17.99 -19.17
CA ALA A 108 11.67 17.62 -19.09
C ALA A 108 12.60 18.84 -19.00
N ASP A 109 12.31 19.91 -19.74
CA ASP A 109 13.06 21.18 -19.76
C ASP A 109 12.94 22.01 -18.47
N ARG A 110 12.01 21.64 -17.57
CA ARG A 110 11.76 22.36 -16.30
C ARG A 110 12.21 21.59 -15.07
N LYS A 111 12.68 20.35 -15.21
CA LYS A 111 13.03 19.48 -14.06
C LYS A 111 14.11 20.09 -13.17
N ASP A 112 15.11 20.75 -13.75
CA ASP A 112 16.18 21.40 -12.98
C ASP A 112 15.67 22.56 -12.14
N ARG A 113 14.82 23.41 -12.74
CA ARG A 113 14.18 24.52 -12.04
C ARG A 113 13.24 24.02 -10.94
N ALA A 114 12.42 23.01 -11.23
CA ALA A 114 11.50 22.41 -10.27
C ALA A 114 12.24 21.83 -9.07
N ARG A 115 13.33 21.08 -9.31
CA ARG A 115 14.18 20.51 -8.27
C ARG A 115 14.76 21.59 -7.36
N ALA A 116 15.34 22.64 -7.95
CA ALA A 116 15.93 23.74 -7.19
C ALA A 116 14.89 24.43 -6.30
N TYR A 117 13.70 24.69 -6.83
CA TYR A 117 12.59 25.27 -6.08
C TYR A 117 12.14 24.36 -4.92
N VAL A 118 11.88 23.07 -5.18
CA VAL A 118 11.40 22.14 -4.15
C VAL A 118 12.43 21.96 -3.03
N VAL A 119 13.72 21.92 -3.34
CA VAL A 119 14.79 21.84 -2.33
C VAL A 119 14.82 23.09 -1.45
N ALA A 120 14.67 24.28 -2.03
CA ALA A 120 14.59 25.53 -1.26
C ALA A 120 13.34 25.55 -0.36
N LEU A 121 12.19 25.18 -0.91
CA LEU A 121 10.91 25.15 -0.21
C LEU A 121 10.90 24.19 1.00
N LEU A 122 11.61 23.06 0.92
CA LEU A 122 11.79 22.16 2.07
C LEU A 122 12.48 22.84 3.25
N GLY A 123 13.35 23.82 3.00
CA GLY A 123 13.97 24.65 4.05
C GLY A 123 12.99 25.59 4.75
N GLU A 124 11.98 26.06 4.03
CA GLU A 124 10.96 27.00 4.51
C GLU A 124 9.80 26.30 5.24
N HIS A 125 9.57 25.03 4.95
CA HIS A 125 8.49 24.22 5.54
C HIS A 125 9.02 23.02 6.35
N PRO A 126 9.76 23.24 7.45
CA PRO A 126 10.09 22.18 8.39
C PRO A 126 8.78 21.67 9.05
N GLY A 127 8.63 20.35 9.21
CA GLY A 127 7.44 19.77 9.87
C GLY A 127 6.76 18.63 9.12
N GLY A 128 7.28 18.23 7.95
CA GLY A 128 6.94 16.96 7.30
C GLY A 128 5.63 16.93 6.52
N ARG A 129 4.89 18.04 6.40
CA ARG A 129 3.71 18.14 5.51
C ARG A 129 4.07 18.18 4.02
N LEU A 130 5.27 18.66 3.69
CA LEU A 130 5.78 18.70 2.32
C LEU A 130 6.56 17.41 2.02
N HIS A 131 5.98 16.55 1.20
CA HIS A 131 6.62 15.36 0.62
C HIS A 131 7.10 15.67 -0.80
N VAL A 132 8.01 14.85 -1.33
CA VAL A 132 8.52 15.00 -2.70
C VAL A 132 8.38 13.70 -3.47
N ARG A 133 7.73 13.73 -4.64
CA ARG A 133 7.83 12.65 -5.63
C ARG A 133 8.98 12.97 -6.57
N VAL A 134 9.98 12.10 -6.59
CA VAL A 134 11.15 12.24 -7.48
C VAL A 134 10.90 11.55 -8.81
N ASN A 135 11.75 11.80 -9.80
CA ASN A 135 11.82 10.99 -10.99
C ASN A 135 12.29 9.55 -10.71
N ALA A 136 11.96 8.63 -11.62
CA ALA A 136 12.39 7.22 -11.52
C ALA A 136 13.91 7.11 -11.33
N VAL A 137 14.32 6.32 -10.34
CA VAL A 137 15.71 6.25 -9.81
C VAL A 137 16.75 5.95 -10.89
N GLY A 138 16.40 5.09 -11.85
CA GLY A 138 17.29 4.70 -12.95
C GLY A 138 17.54 5.79 -14.00
N THR A 139 16.80 6.91 -13.96
CA THR A 139 16.92 8.01 -14.93
C THR A 139 17.94 9.06 -14.49
N PRO A 140 18.54 9.83 -15.43
CA PRO A 140 19.41 10.96 -15.08
C PRO A 140 18.71 11.99 -14.17
N ALA A 141 17.43 12.27 -14.42
CA ALA A 141 16.64 13.18 -13.60
C ALA A 141 16.44 12.63 -12.19
N GLY A 142 16.12 11.34 -12.03
CA GLY A 142 15.93 10.72 -10.72
C GLY A 142 17.20 10.72 -9.88
N ARG A 143 18.35 10.44 -10.49
CA ARG A 143 19.66 10.55 -9.81
C ARG A 143 19.94 11.98 -9.36
N ALA A 144 19.66 12.97 -10.20
CA ALA A 144 19.83 14.38 -9.87
C ALA A 144 18.89 14.83 -8.74
N ASP A 145 17.63 14.39 -8.74
CA ASP A 145 16.65 14.67 -7.69
C ASP A 145 17.13 14.12 -6.34
N LEU A 146 17.51 12.84 -6.29
CA LEU A 146 17.96 12.17 -5.07
C LEU A 146 19.26 12.80 -4.54
N ALA A 147 20.20 13.14 -5.43
CA ALA A 147 21.44 13.80 -5.04
C ALA A 147 21.18 15.19 -4.41
N ALA A 148 20.25 15.98 -4.97
CA ALA A 148 19.89 17.28 -4.42
C ALA A 148 19.17 17.16 -3.07
N LEU A 149 18.28 16.17 -2.92
CA LEU A 149 17.56 15.90 -1.67
C LEU A 149 18.43 15.31 -0.57
N ALA A 150 19.60 14.74 -0.90
CA ALA A 150 20.55 14.20 0.09
C ALA A 150 21.10 15.27 1.05
N GLY A 151 21.04 16.56 0.69
CA GLY A 151 21.40 17.69 1.56
C GLY A 151 20.20 18.43 2.15
N ALA A 152 18.98 18.10 1.76
CA ALA A 152 17.78 18.79 2.19
C ALA A 152 17.28 18.32 3.58
N PRO A 153 16.45 19.12 4.27
CA PRO A 153 15.75 18.72 5.48
C PRO A 153 14.98 17.39 5.32
N ALA A 154 14.81 16.66 6.42
CA ALA A 154 14.16 15.36 6.41
C ALA A 154 12.69 15.47 5.93
N THR A 155 12.34 14.65 4.95
CA THR A 155 10.99 14.53 4.38
C THR A 155 10.71 13.08 3.95
N THR A 156 9.47 12.80 3.57
CA THR A 156 9.11 11.59 2.85
C THR A 156 9.34 11.77 1.36
N ILE A 157 10.16 10.89 0.79
CA ILE A 157 10.50 10.85 -0.63
C ILE A 157 9.72 9.69 -1.25
N ARG A 158 8.89 10.02 -2.22
CA ARG A 158 8.08 9.07 -2.98
C ARG A 158 8.84 8.65 -4.22
N LEU A 159 9.18 7.36 -4.29
CA LEU A 159 9.89 6.73 -5.40
C LEU A 159 8.85 6.14 -6.38
N PRO A 160 8.77 6.63 -7.63
CA PRO A 160 7.91 6.02 -8.65
C PRO A 160 8.54 4.73 -9.19
N LYS A 161 7.74 3.92 -9.88
CA LYS A 161 8.18 2.80 -10.73
C LYS A 161 9.12 1.82 -10.01
N VAL A 162 8.78 1.45 -8.76
CA VAL A 162 9.60 0.55 -7.96
C VAL A 162 9.22 -0.90 -8.25
N ASP A 163 10.03 -1.56 -9.07
CA ASP A 163 9.83 -2.96 -9.47
C ASP A 163 10.65 -3.96 -8.65
N GLY A 164 11.44 -3.47 -7.67
CA GLY A 164 12.22 -4.35 -6.81
C GLY A 164 12.99 -3.65 -5.68
N PRO A 165 13.43 -4.42 -4.66
CA PRO A 165 14.22 -3.92 -3.55
C PRO A 165 15.55 -3.28 -3.96
N GLU A 166 16.14 -3.66 -5.08
CA GLU A 166 17.35 -3.07 -5.65
C GLU A 166 17.19 -1.57 -5.95
N VAL A 167 16.05 -1.16 -6.50
CA VAL A 167 15.72 0.25 -6.78
C VAL A 167 15.67 1.06 -5.48
N VAL A 168 15.09 0.48 -4.43
CA VAL A 168 15.00 1.12 -3.11
C VAL A 168 16.38 1.28 -2.48
N ARG A 169 17.23 0.25 -2.56
CA ARG A 169 18.60 0.30 -2.02
C ARG A 169 19.46 1.31 -2.77
N GLU A 170 19.35 1.38 -4.08
CA GLU A 170 20.03 2.40 -4.88
C GLU A 170 19.58 3.81 -4.49
N ALA A 171 18.27 4.04 -4.37
CA ALA A 171 17.75 5.33 -3.92
C ALA A 171 18.25 5.70 -2.52
N ALA A 172 18.29 4.72 -1.60
CA ALA A 172 18.81 4.92 -0.25
C ALA A 172 20.29 5.32 -0.25
N VAL A 173 21.12 4.71 -1.11
CA VAL A 173 22.53 5.08 -1.26
C VAL A 173 22.67 6.52 -1.81
N LEU A 174 21.95 6.86 -2.88
CA LEU A 174 22.00 8.19 -3.49
C LEU A 174 21.54 9.28 -2.52
N LEU A 175 20.51 8.99 -1.73
CA LEU A 175 20.00 9.89 -0.69
C LEU A 175 20.87 9.97 0.55
N ARG A 176 21.92 9.15 0.67
CA ARG A 176 22.67 8.95 1.91
C ARG A 176 21.69 8.70 3.07
N ALA A 177 20.76 7.78 2.86
CA ALA A 177 19.62 7.58 3.73
C ALA A 177 20.08 7.19 5.15
N GLY A 178 19.62 7.98 6.11
CA GLY A 178 19.92 7.93 7.55
C GLY A 178 19.21 9.11 8.23
N GLY A 179 19.20 9.18 9.56
CA GLY A 179 18.75 10.38 10.29
C GLY A 179 17.30 10.83 10.04
N GLY A 180 16.35 9.89 9.91
CA GLY A 180 14.91 10.21 9.85
C GLY A 180 14.30 10.39 8.46
N ARG A 181 15.05 10.18 7.37
CA ARG A 181 14.52 10.16 5.99
C ARG A 181 13.59 8.96 5.76
N ARG A 182 12.46 9.21 5.11
CA ARG A 182 11.41 8.21 4.85
C ARG A 182 11.22 8.00 3.36
N LEU A 183 11.12 6.74 2.92
CA LEU A 183 10.86 6.35 1.53
C LEU A 183 9.44 5.80 1.41
N SER A 184 8.70 6.27 0.42
CA SER A 184 7.39 5.76 0.01
C SER A 184 7.50 5.18 -1.39
N CYS A 185 7.34 3.86 -1.54
CA CYS A 185 7.54 3.20 -2.84
C CYS A 185 6.20 3.04 -3.57
N LEU A 186 6.10 3.56 -4.80
CA LEU A 186 4.96 3.32 -5.67
C LEU A 186 5.18 2.05 -6.49
N LEU A 187 4.22 1.14 -6.39
CA LEU A 187 4.14 -0.09 -7.17
C LEU A 187 3.23 0.19 -8.37
N GLU A 188 3.82 0.20 -9.55
CA GLU A 188 3.21 0.73 -10.78
C GLU A 188 3.23 -0.30 -11.93
N SER A 189 3.70 -1.51 -11.65
CA SER A 189 3.74 -2.65 -12.58
C SER A 189 3.32 -3.94 -11.87
N ALA A 190 2.99 -4.96 -12.66
CA ALA A 190 2.76 -6.32 -12.17
C ALA A 190 3.95 -6.84 -11.36
N LEU A 191 5.17 -6.59 -11.83
CA LEU A 191 6.40 -7.01 -11.15
C LEU A 191 6.55 -6.33 -9.78
N GLY A 192 6.29 -5.03 -9.70
CA GLY A 192 6.30 -4.29 -8.43
C GLY A 192 5.25 -4.81 -7.44
N VAL A 193 4.06 -5.14 -7.92
CA VAL A 193 2.99 -5.74 -7.08
C VAL A 193 3.39 -7.13 -6.56
N GLU A 194 3.94 -7.99 -7.41
CA GLU A 194 4.38 -9.34 -7.01
C GLU A 194 5.52 -9.28 -5.99
N ARG A 195 6.47 -8.36 -6.18
CA ARG A 195 7.63 -8.16 -5.30
C ARG A 195 7.38 -7.21 -4.14
N ALA A 196 6.13 -6.80 -3.89
CA ALA A 196 5.76 -5.88 -2.82
C ALA A 196 6.34 -6.25 -1.43
N PRO A 197 6.37 -7.52 -0.98
CA PRO A 197 6.96 -7.87 0.31
C PRO A 197 8.47 -7.61 0.40
N GLU A 198 9.20 -7.82 -0.70
CA GLU A 198 10.64 -7.58 -0.78
C GLU A 198 10.92 -6.08 -0.75
N ILE A 199 10.16 -5.30 -1.54
CA ILE A 199 10.25 -3.84 -1.62
C ILE A 199 9.97 -3.23 -0.24
N ALA A 200 8.90 -3.66 0.43
CA ALA A 200 8.50 -3.15 1.74
C ALA A 200 9.55 -3.37 2.84
N ARG A 201 10.44 -4.36 2.68
CA ARG A 201 11.51 -4.69 3.64
C ARG A 201 12.91 -4.34 3.13
N ALA A 202 13.01 -3.67 1.98
CA ALA A 202 14.27 -3.49 1.28
C ALA A 202 15.29 -2.65 2.05
N HIS A 203 14.82 -1.71 2.87
CA HIS A 203 15.64 -0.77 3.63
C HIS A 203 14.89 -0.23 4.87
N PRO A 204 15.57 0.07 6.01
CA PRO A 204 14.94 0.64 7.20
C PRO A 204 14.23 1.99 6.98
N SER A 205 14.63 2.76 5.96
CA SER A 205 13.97 4.01 5.59
C SER A 205 12.63 3.82 4.88
N VAL A 206 12.28 2.60 4.44
CA VAL A 206 10.96 2.36 3.83
C VAL A 206 9.89 2.56 4.89
N ALA A 207 9.08 3.60 4.69
CA ALA A 207 8.00 3.98 5.60
C ALA A 207 6.62 3.68 5.03
N ALA A 208 6.50 3.51 3.71
CA ALA A 208 5.24 3.17 3.06
C ALA A 208 5.46 2.49 1.71
N ILE A 209 4.48 1.69 1.30
CA ILE A 209 4.26 1.29 -0.09
C ILE A 209 2.85 1.72 -0.51
N ALA A 210 2.64 2.03 -1.77
CA ALA A 210 1.34 2.37 -2.33
C ALA A 210 1.27 1.96 -3.80
N LEU A 211 0.07 1.96 -4.40
CA LEU A 211 -0.09 1.69 -5.83
C LEU A 211 -0.15 3.01 -6.61
N GLY A 212 0.52 3.05 -7.77
CA GLY A 212 0.19 4.00 -8.83
C GLY A 212 -0.70 3.31 -9.85
N GLU A 213 -2.01 3.47 -9.68
CA GLU A 213 -2.99 2.64 -10.41
C GLU A 213 -3.11 2.98 -11.91
N ALA A 214 -2.73 4.18 -12.34
CA ALA A 214 -2.79 4.56 -13.76
C ALA A 214 -1.78 3.75 -14.58
N ASP A 215 -0.52 3.76 -14.17
CA ASP A 215 0.57 2.99 -14.78
C ASP A 215 0.31 1.48 -14.64
N LEU A 216 -0.15 1.04 -13.46
CA LEU A 216 -0.46 -0.38 -13.24
C LEU A 216 -1.59 -0.89 -14.15
N ARG A 217 -2.62 -0.06 -14.41
CA ARG A 217 -3.68 -0.42 -15.38
C ARG A 217 -3.13 -0.57 -16.79
N ALA A 218 -2.22 0.31 -17.19
CA ALA A 218 -1.58 0.24 -18.49
C ALA A 218 -0.73 -1.04 -18.63
N ASP A 219 0.06 -1.36 -17.60
CA ASP A 219 0.90 -2.57 -17.56
C ASP A 219 0.07 -3.86 -17.59
N LEU A 220 -1.04 -3.91 -16.84
CA LEU A 220 -1.93 -5.08 -16.77
C LEU A 220 -2.93 -5.17 -17.95
N GLY A 221 -3.04 -4.15 -18.80
CA GLY A 221 -4.05 -4.08 -19.85
C GLY A 221 -5.49 -3.99 -19.32
N VAL A 222 -5.69 -3.40 -18.13
CA VAL A 222 -7.02 -3.25 -17.51
C VAL A 222 -7.73 -2.03 -18.10
N ALA A 223 -8.87 -2.26 -18.75
CA ALA A 223 -9.66 -1.19 -19.35
C ALA A 223 -10.14 -0.13 -18.34
N ALA A 224 -10.20 1.12 -18.79
CA ALA A 224 -10.82 2.21 -18.05
C ALA A 224 -12.33 1.94 -17.89
N GLY A 225 -12.86 2.05 -16.67
CA GLY A 225 -14.29 1.86 -16.40
C GLY A 225 -14.76 0.41 -16.24
N ALA A 226 -13.90 -0.59 -16.48
CA ALA A 226 -14.15 -1.94 -15.95
C ALA A 226 -14.24 -1.82 -14.42
N ALA A 227 -15.29 -2.40 -13.83
CA ALA A 227 -15.48 -2.41 -12.38
C ALA A 227 -14.13 -2.71 -11.71
N ASP A 228 -13.82 -1.96 -10.65
CA ASP A 228 -12.54 -1.94 -9.91
C ASP A 228 -11.96 -3.31 -9.51
N ALA A 229 -12.69 -4.41 -9.76
CA ALA A 229 -12.28 -5.81 -9.70
C ALA A 229 -10.91 -6.09 -10.36
N GLY A 230 -10.59 -5.47 -11.50
CA GLY A 230 -9.32 -5.70 -12.20
C GLY A 230 -8.07 -5.36 -11.37
N LEU A 231 -8.21 -4.46 -10.39
CA LEU A 231 -7.12 -4.09 -9.46
C LEU A 231 -7.31 -4.65 -8.05
N ALA A 232 -8.38 -5.41 -7.79
CA ALA A 232 -8.70 -5.88 -6.44
C ALA A 232 -7.57 -6.74 -5.85
N HIS A 233 -6.98 -7.62 -6.65
CA HIS A 233 -5.83 -8.42 -6.22
C HIS A 233 -4.64 -7.54 -5.86
N ALA A 234 -4.25 -6.61 -6.74
CA ALA A 234 -3.13 -5.72 -6.51
C ALA A 234 -3.32 -4.84 -5.26
N ARG A 235 -4.53 -4.30 -5.07
CA ARG A 235 -4.90 -3.50 -3.88
C ARG A 235 -4.77 -4.33 -2.60
N GLY A 236 -5.35 -5.53 -2.56
CA GLY A 236 -5.24 -6.44 -1.42
C GLY A 236 -3.79 -6.86 -1.15
N ARG A 237 -3.02 -7.16 -2.20
CA ARG A 237 -1.60 -7.52 -2.12
C ARG A 237 -0.76 -6.38 -1.54
N CYS A 238 -1.03 -5.13 -1.93
CA CYS A 238 -0.37 -3.95 -1.40
C CYS A 238 -0.64 -3.80 0.10
N VAL A 239 -1.91 -3.85 0.52
CA VAL A 239 -2.31 -3.76 1.94
C VAL A 239 -1.65 -4.87 2.76
N LEU A 240 -1.76 -6.12 2.31
CA LEU A 240 -1.17 -7.27 2.99
C LEU A 240 0.35 -7.13 3.13
N SER A 241 1.05 -6.73 2.06
CA SER A 241 2.51 -6.61 2.07
C SER A 241 2.98 -5.48 2.98
N ALA A 242 2.28 -4.34 2.99
CA ALA A 242 2.58 -3.24 3.89
C ALA A 242 2.45 -3.67 5.36
N ARG A 243 1.31 -4.27 5.72
CA ARG A 243 1.05 -4.72 7.09
C ARG A 243 1.99 -5.85 7.52
N ALA A 244 2.29 -6.80 6.65
CA ALA A 244 3.24 -7.88 6.92
C ALA A 244 4.65 -7.35 7.22
N ALA A 245 5.07 -6.27 6.55
CA ALA A 245 6.34 -5.60 6.80
C ALA A 245 6.35 -4.68 8.04
N GLY A 246 5.22 -4.56 8.76
CA GLY A 246 5.08 -3.65 9.89
C GLY A 246 4.88 -2.18 9.51
N LEU A 247 4.67 -1.89 8.22
CA LEU A 247 4.38 -0.55 7.73
C LEU A 247 2.93 -0.14 8.05
N PRO A 248 2.62 1.17 8.07
CA PRO A 248 1.23 1.63 8.07
C PRO A 248 0.44 1.00 6.92
N ALA A 249 -0.89 1.07 7.01
CA ALA A 249 -1.72 0.79 5.84
C ALA A 249 -1.24 1.63 4.64
N PRO A 250 -1.51 1.25 3.39
CA PRO A 250 -1.15 2.06 2.22
C PRO A 250 -2.14 3.21 2.00
N VAL A 251 -1.67 4.22 1.27
CA VAL A 251 -2.51 5.31 0.72
C VAL A 251 -3.07 4.83 -0.62
N GLN A 252 -4.37 5.01 -0.84
CA GLN A 252 -5.03 4.69 -2.09
C GLN A 252 -4.57 5.64 -3.21
N SER A 253 -4.52 5.13 -4.44
CA SER A 253 -4.16 5.92 -5.62
C SER A 253 -5.17 7.03 -5.92
N VAL A 254 -4.77 7.94 -6.81
CA VAL A 254 -5.56 9.08 -7.26
C VAL A 254 -6.89 8.66 -7.86
N PHE A 255 -7.91 9.51 -7.71
CA PHE A 255 -9.13 9.43 -8.51
C PHE A 255 -9.01 10.46 -9.64
N THR A 256 -9.02 10.01 -10.89
CA THR A 256 -8.63 10.86 -12.03
C THR A 256 -9.76 11.75 -12.53
N ASP A 257 -11.03 11.36 -12.38
CA ASP A 257 -12.15 12.26 -12.70
C ASP A 257 -12.32 13.31 -11.59
N VAL A 258 -11.72 14.47 -11.80
CA VAL A 258 -11.74 15.59 -10.84
C VAL A 258 -13.15 16.14 -10.60
N ARG A 259 -14.11 15.90 -11.51
CA ARG A 259 -15.48 16.45 -11.41
C ARG A 259 -16.43 15.50 -10.69
N ASP A 260 -16.21 14.19 -10.77
CA ASP A 260 -17.05 13.19 -10.12
C ASP A 260 -16.68 13.00 -8.64
N LEU A 261 -17.13 13.94 -7.81
CA LEU A 261 -16.90 13.90 -6.35
C LEU A 261 -17.69 12.79 -5.66
N ASP A 262 -18.85 12.40 -6.19
CA ASP A 262 -19.63 11.30 -5.64
C ASP A 262 -18.96 9.95 -5.91
N GLY A 263 -18.41 9.77 -7.11
CA GLY A 263 -17.59 8.62 -7.48
C GLY A 263 -16.32 8.54 -6.64
N LEU A 264 -15.63 9.67 -6.44
CA LEU A 264 -14.51 9.77 -5.50
C LEU A 264 -14.94 9.31 -4.09
N ALA A 265 -16.06 9.81 -3.57
CA ALA A 265 -16.53 9.46 -2.23
C ALA A 265 -16.82 7.96 -2.10
N ARG A 266 -17.51 7.36 -3.07
CA ARG A 266 -17.77 5.91 -3.10
C ARG A 266 -16.48 5.09 -3.19
N SER A 267 -15.59 5.43 -4.12
CA SER A 267 -14.31 4.74 -4.33
C SER A 267 -13.38 4.83 -3.11
N THR A 268 -13.41 5.97 -2.42
CA THR A 268 -12.56 6.21 -1.24
C THR A 268 -13.07 5.42 -0.03
N ARG A 269 -14.39 5.36 0.18
CA ARG A 269 -14.99 4.49 1.21
C ARG A 269 -14.69 3.01 0.94
N ALA A 270 -14.85 2.55 -0.30
CA ALA A 270 -14.47 1.19 -0.68
C ALA A 270 -12.97 0.90 -0.43
N GLY A 271 -12.10 1.90 -0.63
CA GLY A 271 -10.68 1.82 -0.26
C GLY A 271 -10.46 1.71 1.26
N ARG A 272 -11.15 2.53 2.06
CA ARG A 272 -11.13 2.43 3.53
C ARG A 272 -11.53 1.02 3.99
N ASP A 273 -12.62 0.48 3.43
CA ASP A 273 -13.12 -0.87 3.75
C ASP A 273 -12.12 -1.98 3.35
N ALA A 274 -11.35 -1.76 2.28
CA ALA A 274 -10.28 -2.66 1.83
C ALA A 274 -8.97 -2.53 2.63
N GLY A 275 -8.90 -1.63 3.62
CA GLY A 275 -7.75 -1.49 4.52
C GLY A 275 -6.74 -0.40 4.13
N PHE A 276 -7.11 0.53 3.24
CA PHE A 276 -6.37 1.77 3.02
C PHE A 276 -6.70 2.79 4.13
N PHE A 277 -5.80 3.72 4.43
CA PHE A 277 -5.99 4.74 5.48
C PHE A 277 -6.01 6.19 4.99
N GLY A 278 -5.78 6.39 3.70
CA GLY A 278 -5.74 7.69 3.07
C GLY A 278 -5.82 7.55 1.55
N ARG A 279 -5.86 8.68 0.84
CA ARG A 279 -5.88 8.72 -0.62
C ARG A 279 -5.06 9.88 -1.18
N SER A 280 -4.41 9.63 -2.31
CA SER A 280 -3.76 10.70 -3.08
C SER A 280 -4.80 11.50 -3.88
N ALA A 281 -4.64 12.81 -3.93
CA ALA A 281 -5.50 13.74 -4.66
C ALA A 281 -4.69 14.41 -5.79
N VAL A 282 -5.35 14.69 -6.91
CA VAL A 282 -4.77 15.45 -8.04
C VAL A 282 -5.36 16.85 -8.15
N HIS A 283 -6.38 17.16 -7.35
CA HIS A 283 -7.00 18.47 -7.36
C HIS A 283 -7.48 18.86 -5.94
N PRO A 284 -7.31 20.12 -5.50
CA PRO A 284 -7.67 20.57 -4.15
C PRO A 284 -9.13 20.26 -3.76
N ARG A 285 -10.05 20.36 -4.71
CA ARG A 285 -11.48 20.07 -4.48
C ARG A 285 -11.79 18.62 -4.03
N GLN A 286 -10.86 17.69 -4.22
CA GLN A 286 -11.00 16.30 -3.78
C GLN A 286 -10.65 16.13 -2.30
N VAL A 287 -9.85 17.05 -1.73
CA VAL A 287 -9.31 16.96 -0.37
C VAL A 287 -10.42 16.88 0.69
N PRO A 288 -11.46 17.75 0.69
CA PRO A 288 -12.52 17.65 1.70
C PRO A 288 -13.27 16.32 1.66
N VAL A 289 -13.51 15.80 0.44
CA VAL A 289 -14.20 14.50 0.24
C VAL A 289 -13.35 13.35 0.76
N ILE A 290 -12.04 13.36 0.49
CA ILE A 290 -11.09 12.36 0.97
C ILE A 290 -10.99 12.41 2.50
N ASN A 291 -10.80 13.60 3.07
CA ASN A 291 -10.69 13.79 4.51
C ASN A 291 -11.95 13.29 5.22
N ALA A 292 -13.14 13.65 4.71
CA ALA A 292 -14.41 13.17 5.26
C ALA A 292 -14.56 11.65 5.19
N ALA A 293 -14.12 11.01 4.09
CA ALA A 293 -14.27 9.56 3.93
C ALA A 293 -13.36 8.73 4.87
N PHE A 294 -12.21 9.28 5.28
CA PHE A 294 -11.27 8.61 6.20
C PHE A 294 -11.40 9.07 7.65
N THR A 295 -12.20 10.10 7.94
CA THR A 295 -12.47 10.53 9.30
C THR A 295 -13.65 9.72 9.85
N PRO A 296 -13.50 9.05 11.00
CA PRO A 296 -14.61 8.33 11.60
C PRO A 296 -15.82 9.23 11.88
N THR A 297 -17.02 8.69 11.68
CA THR A 297 -18.25 9.41 12.04
C THR A 297 -18.50 9.34 13.55
N ALA A 298 -19.38 10.22 14.06
CA ALA A 298 -19.79 10.17 15.46
C ALA A 298 -20.41 8.80 15.83
N ASP A 299 -21.17 8.21 14.92
CA ASP A 299 -21.77 6.88 15.11
C ASP A 299 -20.70 5.78 15.14
N GLU A 300 -19.72 5.82 14.23
CA GLU A 300 -18.59 4.88 14.22
C GLU A 300 -17.74 4.98 15.51
N LEU A 301 -17.57 6.19 16.05
CA LEU A 301 -16.90 6.42 17.34
C LEU A 301 -17.72 5.88 18.51
N ALA A 302 -19.04 6.11 18.52
CA ALA A 302 -19.94 5.60 19.55
C ALA A 302 -19.98 4.06 19.56
N ASP A 303 -20.08 3.44 18.38
CA ASP A 303 -20.02 1.99 18.21
C ASP A 303 -18.68 1.41 18.68
N ALA A 304 -17.57 2.06 18.33
CA ALA A 304 -16.25 1.65 18.77
C ALA A 304 -16.10 1.76 20.30
N ARG A 305 -16.64 2.82 20.92
CA ARG A 305 -16.65 2.99 22.38
C ARG A 305 -17.44 1.89 23.06
N ALA A 306 -18.66 1.62 22.58
CA ALA A 306 -19.52 0.57 23.11
C ALA A 306 -18.85 -0.82 23.05
N LEU A 307 -18.13 -1.09 21.96
CA LEU A 307 -17.43 -2.36 21.76
C LEU A 307 -16.23 -2.53 22.70
N VAL A 308 -15.43 -1.48 22.89
CA VAL A 308 -14.32 -1.49 23.86
C VAL A 308 -14.85 -1.67 25.28
N ASP A 309 -15.90 -0.94 25.65
CA ASP A 309 -16.54 -1.01 26.97
C ASP A 309 -17.14 -2.38 27.26
N ALA A 310 -17.76 -3.03 26.27
CA ALA A 310 -18.29 -4.38 26.39
C ALA A 310 -17.19 -5.41 26.70
N LEU A 311 -16.01 -5.28 26.08
CA LEU A 311 -14.86 -6.14 26.38
C LEU A 311 -14.34 -5.90 27.80
N VAL A 312 -14.24 -4.64 28.26
CA VAL A 312 -13.75 -4.32 29.61
C VAL A 312 -14.67 -4.88 30.69
N ARG A 313 -15.98 -4.92 30.44
CA ARG A 313 -16.99 -5.46 31.37
C ARG A 313 -17.12 -6.99 31.33
N GLY A 314 -16.71 -7.64 30.25
CA GLY A 314 -16.75 -9.10 30.09
C GLY A 314 -15.40 -9.77 30.37
N ASP A 315 -15.39 -11.08 30.59
CA ASP A 315 -14.16 -11.89 30.78
C ASP A 315 -13.37 -12.10 29.48
N GLY A 316 -13.21 -11.04 28.66
CA GLY A 316 -12.37 -11.03 27.47
C GLY A 316 -13.00 -11.55 26.17
N ASN A 317 -14.19 -12.15 26.22
CA ASN A 317 -15.00 -12.53 25.06
C ASN A 317 -16.49 -12.30 25.38
N THR A 318 -17.26 -11.70 24.47
CA THR A 318 -18.69 -11.43 24.71
C THR A 318 -19.50 -11.50 23.42
N LEU A 319 -20.67 -12.12 23.50
CA LEU A 319 -21.68 -12.08 22.44
C LEU A 319 -22.57 -10.85 22.67
N LEU A 320 -22.61 -9.92 21.71
CA LEU A 320 -23.48 -8.75 21.76
C LEU A 320 -24.95 -9.15 21.59
N ALA A 321 -25.86 -8.26 21.99
CA ALA A 321 -27.31 -8.47 21.88
C ALA A 321 -27.79 -8.65 20.43
N ASP A 322 -27.02 -8.14 19.45
CA ASP A 322 -27.28 -8.31 18.01
C ASP A 322 -26.67 -9.61 17.43
N GLY A 323 -26.08 -10.47 18.27
CA GLY A 323 -25.50 -11.75 17.89
C GLY A 323 -24.06 -11.69 17.38
N ARG A 324 -23.40 -10.51 17.36
CA ARG A 324 -21.98 -10.40 17.00
C ARG A 324 -21.07 -10.87 18.13
N TYR A 325 -20.08 -11.70 17.81
CA TYR A 325 -19.04 -12.11 18.75
C TYR A 325 -17.95 -11.06 18.82
N VAL A 326 -17.68 -10.55 20.01
CA VAL A 326 -16.62 -9.58 20.29
C VAL A 326 -15.50 -10.31 21.00
N ASP A 327 -14.35 -10.34 20.34
CA ASP A 327 -13.08 -10.79 20.90
C ASP A 327 -12.04 -9.65 20.85
N ARG A 328 -10.83 -9.96 21.32
CA ARG A 328 -9.71 -9.02 21.31
C ARG A 328 -9.39 -8.44 19.92
N ALA A 329 -9.60 -9.20 18.83
CA ALA A 329 -9.28 -8.73 17.48
C ALA A 329 -10.27 -7.67 17.00
N VAL A 330 -11.57 -7.82 17.32
CA VAL A 330 -12.60 -6.82 17.02
C VAL A 330 -12.32 -5.51 17.76
N VAL A 331 -11.83 -5.61 19.00
CA VAL A 331 -11.48 -4.46 19.85
C VAL A 331 -10.26 -3.69 19.36
N GLU A 332 -9.28 -4.34 18.73
CA GLU A 332 -8.13 -3.64 18.15
C GLU A 332 -8.54 -2.71 16.99
N LEU A 333 -9.56 -3.06 16.21
CA LEU A 333 -10.09 -2.17 15.18
C LEU A 333 -10.82 -0.98 15.82
N ALA A 334 -11.68 -1.24 16.82
CA ALA A 334 -12.39 -0.19 17.55
C ALA A 334 -11.42 0.79 18.24
N ARG A 335 -10.33 0.31 18.85
CA ARG A 335 -9.28 1.16 19.44
C ARG A 335 -8.62 2.06 18.41
N ARG A 336 -8.38 1.59 17.19
CA ARG A 336 -7.84 2.44 16.11
C ARG A 336 -8.83 3.53 15.70
N THR A 337 -10.12 3.21 15.66
CA THR A 337 -11.18 4.19 15.39
C THR A 337 -11.23 5.25 16.51
N LEU A 338 -11.21 4.83 17.78
CA LEU A 338 -11.24 5.73 18.93
C LEU A 338 -10.00 6.62 19.06
N ALA A 339 -8.85 6.18 18.56
CA ALA A 339 -7.63 7.00 18.59
C ALA A 339 -7.82 8.35 17.89
N TRP A 340 -8.75 8.47 16.93
CA TRP A 340 -9.08 9.74 16.26
C TRP A 340 -9.69 10.80 17.17
N ASP A 341 -10.30 10.37 18.27
CA ASP A 341 -11.01 11.21 19.26
C ASP A 341 -10.15 11.43 20.52
N ASP A 342 -8.94 10.84 20.55
CA ASP A 342 -8.01 10.97 21.67
C ASP A 342 -7.00 12.08 21.34
N PRO A 343 -7.14 13.30 21.90
CA PRO A 343 -6.06 14.27 21.85
C PRO A 343 -4.89 13.64 22.57
N THR A 344 -3.83 13.32 21.85
CA THR A 344 -2.60 12.86 22.48
C THR A 344 -2.24 13.95 23.49
N PRO A 345 -2.10 13.67 24.79
CA PRO A 345 -1.63 14.69 25.71
C PRO A 345 -0.27 15.14 25.20
N GLU A 346 -0.16 16.41 24.83
CA GLU A 346 1.14 17.04 24.68
C GLU A 346 1.90 16.71 25.96
N THR A 347 3.10 16.15 25.80
CA THR A 347 3.98 15.78 26.89
C THR A 347 4.19 16.98 27.81
N GLU A 348 3.47 17.01 28.93
CA GLU A 348 3.79 17.85 30.10
C GLU A 348 5.09 17.35 30.73
N GLU A 349 6.23 17.62 30.07
CA GLU A 349 7.54 17.63 30.71
C GLU A 349 8.34 18.83 30.21
N ALA A 350 7.93 20.01 30.68
CA ALA A 350 8.78 21.19 30.81
C ALA A 350 8.25 22.08 31.96
N ARG A 351 8.49 21.65 33.19
CA ARG A 351 8.62 22.52 34.36
C ARG A 351 9.81 22.07 35.19
#